data_AF-A0A117KYS2-F1
#
_entry.id   AF-A0A117KYS2-F1
#
_cell.length_a   1.000
_cell.length_b   1.000
_cell.length_c   1.000
_cell.angle_alpha   90.00
_cell.angle_beta   90.00
_cell.angle_gamma   90.00
#
_symmetry.space_group_name_H-M   'P 1'
#
loop_
_entity.id
_entity.type
_entity.pdbx_description
1 polymer ?
#
loop_
_entity_poly.entity_id
_entity_poly.type
_entity_poly.pdbx_seq_one_letter_code
_entity_poly.pdbx_strand_id
1 'polypeptide(L)' 'MNDRLDPKLIFDAIKYVGAEKCVIATDFGQLYNPPPAEGMRLFIVILRRMGMSEKEIYTMAIKNPAKLLDIEL' A
#
# COMPACT_ATOMS: atom_id res chain seq x y z
N MET A 1 4.02 5.46 17.91
CA MET A 1 3.20 4.29 18.28
C MET A 1 3.38 3.29 17.16
N ASN A 2 4.13 2.21 17.37
CA ASN A 2 4.35 1.19 16.36
C ASN A 2 3.33 0.09 16.66
N ASP A 3 2.07 0.37 16.33
CA ASP A 3 1.03 -0.64 16.41
C ASP A 3 1.43 -1.68 15.39
N ARG A 4 2.02 -2.79 15.87
CA ARG A 4 2.48 -3.90 15.05
C ARG A 4 1.25 -4.59 14.44
N LEU A 5 0.60 -3.90 13.52
CA LEU A 5 -0.63 -4.31 12.89
C LEU A 5 -0.32 -5.55 12.06
N ASP A 6 -1.07 -6.60 12.30
CA ASP A 6 -0.99 -7.80 11.49
C ASP A 6 -1.28 -7.42 10.02
N PRO A 7 -0.37 -7.66 9.07
CA PRO A 7 -0.60 -7.38 7.65
C PRO A 7 -1.87 -8.02 7.10
N LYS A 8 -2.37 -9.10 7.73
CA LYS A 8 -3.64 -9.72 7.38
C LYS A 8 -4.83 -8.79 7.53
N LEU A 9 -4.86 -7.96 8.57
CA LEU A 9 -5.94 -6.99 8.75
C LEU A 9 -5.98 -5.97 7.62
N ILE A 10 -4.81 -5.52 7.16
CA ILE A 10 -4.70 -4.61 6.02
C ILE A 10 -5.17 -5.29 4.73
N PHE A 11 -4.70 -6.53 4.49
CA PHE A 11 -5.10 -7.30 3.31
C PHE A 11 -6.62 -7.53 3.25
N ASP A 12 -7.21 -7.97 4.37
CA ASP A 12 -8.65 -8.23 4.45
C ASP A 12 -9.45 -6.93 4.27
N ALA A 13 -8.99 -5.81 4.84
CA ALA A 13 -9.61 -4.51 4.65
C ALA A 13 -9.59 -4.07 3.17
N ILE A 14 -8.45 -4.22 2.49
CA ILE A 14 -8.35 -3.91 1.05
C ILE A 14 -9.30 -4.80 0.24
N LYS A 15 -9.37 -6.10 0.54
CA LYS A 15 -10.26 -7.04 -0.16
C LYS A 15 -11.73 -6.74 0.09
N TYR A 16 -12.09 -6.31 1.29
CA TYR A 16 -13.45 -5.92 1.64
C TYR A 16 -13.88 -4.62 0.93
N VAL A 17 -13.02 -3.60 0.92
CA VAL A 17 -13.34 -2.28 0.36
C VAL A 17 -13.26 -2.26 -1.18
N GLY A 18 -12.29 -2.99 -1.74
CA GLY A 18 -11.95 -2.97 -3.16
C GLY A 18 -10.72 -2.09 -3.46
N ALA A 19 -9.76 -2.63 -4.22
CA ALA A 19 -8.50 -1.95 -4.54
C ALA A 19 -8.70 -0.63 -5.31
N GLU A 20 -9.79 -0.49 -6.06
CA GLU A 20 -10.17 0.72 -6.80
C GLU A 20 -10.60 1.90 -5.90
N LYS A 21 -10.82 1.65 -4.60
CA LYS A 21 -11.20 2.65 -3.60
C LYS A 21 -10.12 2.84 -2.52
N CYS A 22 -8.96 2.22 -2.70
CA CYS A 22 -7.88 2.25 -1.71
C CYS A 22 -6.64 2.97 -2.25
N VAL A 23 -5.90 3.61 -1.36
CA VAL A 23 -4.51 4.07 -1.59
C VAL A 23 -3.62 3.38 -0.57
N ILE A 24 -2.39 3.02 -0.96
CA ILE A 24 -1.39 2.49 -0.03
C ILE A 24 -0.33 3.54 0.27
N ALA A 25 0.02 3.68 1.55
CA ALA A 25 1.10 4.53 2.04
C ALA A 25 1.68 3.90 3.30
N THR A 26 2.98 4.03 3.52
CA THR A 26 3.67 3.45 4.69
C THR A 26 3.83 4.44 5.85
N ASP A 27 3.70 5.74 5.59
CA ASP A 27 4.04 6.82 6.53
C ASP A 27 5.49 6.70 7.06
N PHE A 28 6.41 6.16 6.25
CA PHE A 28 7.83 6.05 6.61
C PHE A 28 8.58 7.35 6.31
N GLY A 29 9.67 7.58 7.05
CA GLY A 29 10.47 8.80 7.01
C GLY A 29 11.12 9.13 8.37
N GLN A 30 10.70 8.43 9.42
CA GLN A 30 11.27 8.51 10.76
C GLN A 30 12.58 7.70 10.83
N LEU A 31 13.51 8.14 11.68
CA LEU A 31 14.87 7.57 11.81
C LEU A 31 14.91 6.05 12.09
N TYR A 32 13.90 5.53 12.78
CA TYR A 32 13.84 4.12 13.20
C TYR A 32 13.15 3.21 12.19
N ASN A 33 12.55 3.77 11.13
CA ASN A 33 11.93 3.00 10.07
C ASN A 33 12.93 2.78 8.91
N PRO A 34 12.76 1.72 8.11
CA PRO A 34 13.49 1.59 6.85
C PRO A 34 13.34 2.85 5.98
N PRO A 35 14.31 3.12 5.07
CA PRO A 35 14.18 4.20 4.10
C PRO A 35 12.82 4.14 3.38
N PRO A 36 12.16 5.27 3.08
CA PRO A 36 10.77 5.28 2.59
C PRO A 36 10.53 4.37 1.36
N ALA A 37 11.43 4.42 0.38
CA ALA A 37 11.35 3.57 -0.81
C ALA A 37 11.44 2.06 -0.47
N GLU A 38 12.31 1.71 0.47
CA GLU A 38 12.48 0.33 0.94
C GLU A 38 11.26 -0.14 1.75
N GLY A 39 10.68 0.74 2.57
CA GLY A 39 9.44 0.47 3.28
C GLY A 39 8.27 0.15 2.35
N MET A 40 8.08 0.98 1.31
CA MET A 40 7.03 0.75 0.30
C MET A 40 7.27 -0.57 -0.46
N ARG A 41 8.53 -0.85 -0.84
CA ARG A 41 8.90 -2.12 -1.49
C ARG A 41 8.53 -3.33 -0.61
N LEU A 42 8.88 -3.29 0.68
CA LEU A 42 8.56 -4.36 1.62
C LEU A 42 7.04 -4.54 1.77
N PHE A 43 6.30 -3.44 1.91
CA PHE A 43 4.85 -3.48 2.06
C PHE A 43 4.16 -4.11 0.84
N ILE A 44 4.59 -3.74 -0.37
CA ILE A 44 4.11 -4.34 -1.62
C ILE A 44 4.41 -5.84 -1.65
N VAL A 45 5.63 -6.26 -1.30
CA VAL A 45 6.01 -7.68 -1.27
C VAL A 45 5.13 -8.47 -0.31
N ILE A 46 4.83 -7.92 0.87
CA ILE A 46 3.94 -8.55 1.85
C ILE A 46 2.54 -8.75 1.24
N LEU A 47 1.93 -7.70 0.70
CA LEU A 47 0.60 -7.79 0.08
C LEU A 47 0.58 -8.77 -1.10
N ARG A 48 1.62 -8.79 -1.94
CA ARG A 48 1.76 -9.74 -3.06
C ARG A 48 1.81 -11.18 -2.58
N ARG A 49 2.60 -11.47 -1.53
CA ARG A 49 2.69 -12.81 -0.92
C ARG A 49 1.37 -13.28 -0.30
N MET A 50 0.53 -12.33 0.13
CA MET A 50 -0.81 -12.64 0.66
C MET A 50 -1.86 -12.83 -0.43
N GLY A 51 -1.51 -12.65 -1.71
CA GLY A 51 -2.40 -12.89 -2.85
C GLY A 51 -2.95 -11.64 -3.52
N MET A 52 -2.44 -10.45 -3.20
CA MET A 52 -2.77 -9.23 -3.96
C MET A 52 -2.12 -9.30 -5.34
N SER A 53 -2.85 -8.98 -6.41
CA SER A 53 -2.32 -8.94 -7.78
C SER A 53 -1.48 -7.70 -8.05
N GLU A 54 -0.60 -7.74 -9.05
CA GLU A 54 0.17 -6.54 -9.48
C GLU A 54 -0.74 -5.43 -9.96
N LYS A 55 -1.84 -5.80 -10.63
CA LYS A 55 -2.85 -4.86 -11.10
C LYS A 55 -3.50 -4.12 -9.93
N GLU A 56 -3.86 -4.83 -8.86
CA GLU A 56 -4.42 -4.21 -7.64
C GLU A 56 -3.38 -3.29 -6.98
N ILE A 57 -2.12 -3.73 -6.84
CA ILE A 57 -1.04 -2.88 -6.31
C ILE A 57 -0.85 -1.62 -7.15
N TYR A 58 -0.75 -1.75 -8.48
CA TYR A 58 -0.59 -0.60 -9.38
C TYR A 58 -1.78 0.35 -9.28
N THR A 59 -2.98 -0.19 -9.12
CA THR A 59 -4.20 0.61 -8.94
C THR A 59 -4.13 1.44 -7.67
N MET A 60 -3.79 0.83 -6.54
CA MET A 60 -3.73 1.53 -5.23
C MET A 60 -2.53 2.46 -5.08
N ALA A 61 -1.38 2.11 -5.65
CA ALA A 61 -0.13 2.87 -5.50
C ALA A 61 0.00 4.01 -6.51
N ILE A 62 -0.58 3.86 -7.71
CA ILE A 62 -0.34 4.78 -8.84
C ILE A 62 -1.66 5.36 -9.36
N LYS A 63 -2.59 4.52 -9.85
CA LYS A 63 -3.80 5.01 -10.55
C LYS A 63 -4.73 5.82 -9.66
N ASN A 64 -5.03 5.32 -8.46
CA ASN A 64 -5.96 5.99 -7.57
C ASN A 64 -5.40 7.33 -7.07
N PRO A 65 -4.14 7.42 -6.58
CA PRO A 65 -3.55 8.71 -6.23
C PRO A 65 -3.48 9.67 -7.41
N ALA A 66 -3.04 9.22 -8.59
CA ALA A 66 -2.97 10.08 -9.77
C ALA A 66 -4.32 10.66 -10.15
N LYS A 67 -5.38 9.83 -10.15
CA LYS A 67 -6.76 10.29 -10.36
C LYS A 67 -7.23 11.29 -9.31
N LEU A 68 -6.91 11.07 -8.04
CA LEU A 68 -7.32 11.97 -6.93
C LEU A 68 -6.61 13.32 -6.99
N LEU A 69 -5.39 13.35 -7.51
CA LEU A 69 -4.55 14.55 -7.61
C LEU A 69 -4.57 15.19 -9.00
N ASP A 70 -5.39 14.68 -9.92
CA ASP A 70 -5.48 15.14 -11.31
C ASP A 70 -4.13 15.12 -12.06
N ILE A 71 -3.39 14.02 -11.89
CA ILE A 71 -2.08 13.78 -12.52
C ILE A 71 -2.25 12.82 -13.71
N GLU A 72 -1.71 13.19 -14.88
CA GLU A 72 -1.59 12.31 -16.04
C GLU A 72 -0.51 11.23 -15.82
N LEU A 73 -0.81 9.99 -16.24
CA LEU A 73 0.09 8.83 -16.11
C LEU A 73 0.77 8.45 -17.42
#